data_AF-A0A6B1GBJ2-F1
#
_entry.id   AF-A0A6B1GBJ2-F1
#
_cell.length_a   1.000
_cell.length_b   1.000
_cell.length_c   1.000
_cell.angle_alpha   90.00
_cell.angle_beta   90.00
_cell.angle_gamma   90.00
#
_symmetry.space_group_name_H-M   'P 1'
#
loop_
_entity.id
_entity.type
_entity.pdbx_description
1 polymer ?
#
loop_
_entity_poly.entity_id
_entity_poly.type
_entity_poly.pdbx_seq_one_letter_code
_entity_poly.pdbx_strand_id
1 'polypeptide(L)'
;MVEVVVTPVRVPTAGDLLVATPRLVDPNFDRTVVFVIEHQEAGTLGVVINRVSDISCAAAVPRWASRFAEEAAVGLGGPVEPQGLLALGATAEPPAGESLSPQGSGTESSEAGGVWRTVNGTVGLVDLTADPAELDTAVVAVRIYGGHAGWGPGQLRGELQSGCWWVFDSMPGDLTADATTLWYDVLARQSPPARLLAHYPDDPAQN
;
A
#
# COMPACT_ATOMS: atom_id res chain seq x y z
N MET A 1 8.67 38.52 -9.13
CA MET A 1 8.64 37.04 -9.18
C MET A 1 8.68 36.59 -7.73
N VAL A 2 7.56 36.12 -7.18
CA VAL A 2 7.52 35.65 -5.78
C VAL A 2 8.02 34.21 -5.82
N GLU A 3 9.13 33.91 -5.15
CA GLU A 3 9.52 32.53 -4.90
C GLU A 3 8.38 31.88 -4.10
N VAL A 4 7.67 30.96 -4.74
CA VAL A 4 6.77 30.07 -4.02
C VAL A 4 7.66 29.23 -3.13
N VAL A 5 7.63 29.50 -1.82
CA VAL A 5 8.31 28.67 -0.82
C VAL A 5 7.59 27.33 -0.82
N VAL A 6 8.12 26.38 -1.59
CA VAL A 6 7.63 25.00 -1.60
C VAL A 6 8.20 24.34 -0.35
N THR A 7 7.36 24.03 0.62
CA THR A 7 7.76 23.18 1.75
C THR A 7 8.27 21.85 1.19
N PRO A 8 9.46 21.36 1.59
CA PRO A 8 9.97 20.11 1.05
C PRO A 8 9.03 18.97 1.45
N VAL A 9 8.34 18.41 0.46
CA VAL A 9 7.52 17.22 0.64
C VAL A 9 8.41 15.99 0.45
N ARG A 10 8.25 15.00 1.33
CA ARG A 10 8.92 13.69 1.16
C ARG A 10 8.51 13.10 -0.19
N VAL A 11 9.50 12.80 -1.02
CA VAL A 11 9.28 12.11 -2.30
C VAL A 11 8.98 10.65 -2.00
N PRO A 12 7.86 10.09 -2.47
CA PRO A 12 7.52 8.70 -2.23
C PRO A 12 8.43 7.76 -3.02
N THR A 13 8.66 6.58 -2.47
CA THR A 13 9.28 5.45 -3.16
C THR A 13 8.38 4.22 -3.11
N ALA A 14 8.66 3.22 -3.94
CA ALA A 14 8.02 1.90 -3.80
C ALA A 14 8.22 1.38 -2.35
N GLY A 15 7.14 0.88 -1.76
CA GLY A 15 7.11 0.45 -0.36
C GLY A 15 6.70 1.51 0.64
N ASP A 16 6.50 2.77 0.24
CA ASP A 16 5.96 3.78 1.15
C ASP A 16 4.44 3.64 1.33
N LEU A 17 3.93 4.25 2.39
CA LEU A 17 2.51 4.48 2.61
C LEU A 17 2.15 5.93 2.26
N LEU A 18 1.11 6.11 1.45
CA LEU A 18 0.39 7.36 1.33
C LEU A 18 -0.81 7.32 2.27
N VAL A 19 -0.85 8.23 3.22
CA VAL A 19 -1.95 8.34 4.20
C VAL A 19 -2.77 9.57 3.87
N ALA A 20 -4.05 9.36 3.61
CA ALA A 20 -4.98 10.43 3.28
C ALA A 20 -5.13 11.39 4.47
N THR A 21 -5.08 12.68 4.20
CA THR A 21 -5.38 13.71 5.19
C THR A 21 -6.85 14.17 5.05
N PRO A 22 -7.42 14.85 6.05
CA PRO A 22 -8.76 15.45 5.93
C PRO A 22 -8.91 16.49 4.81
N ARG A 23 -7.81 16.91 4.15
CA ARG A 23 -7.89 17.81 2.99
C ARG A 23 -8.27 17.09 1.70
N LEU A 24 -8.11 15.77 1.66
CA LEU A 24 -8.46 14.96 0.49
C LEU A 24 -9.98 14.73 0.49
N VAL A 25 -10.68 15.43 -0.41
CA VAL A 25 -12.15 15.41 -0.50
C VAL A 25 -12.70 14.31 -1.43
N ASP A 26 -11.84 13.43 -1.95
CA ASP A 26 -12.28 12.31 -2.78
C ASP A 26 -12.80 11.16 -1.89
N PRO A 27 -14.08 10.77 -2.01
CA PRO A 27 -14.65 9.68 -1.22
C PRO A 27 -13.98 8.32 -1.47
N ASN A 28 -13.36 8.11 -2.63
CA ASN A 28 -12.60 6.90 -2.92
C ASN A 28 -11.33 6.78 -2.06
N PHE A 29 -10.89 7.88 -1.46
CA PHE A 29 -9.64 7.95 -0.72
C PHE A 29 -9.76 8.53 0.70
N ASP A 30 -10.97 8.90 1.13
CA ASP A 30 -11.20 9.31 2.51
C ASP A 30 -10.67 8.26 3.50
N ARG A 31 -9.82 8.74 4.42
CA ARG A 31 -9.06 7.97 5.41
C ARG A 31 -8.42 6.70 4.89
N THR A 32 -7.94 6.73 3.66
CA THR A 32 -7.21 5.60 3.09
C THR A 32 -5.75 5.59 3.51
N VAL A 33 -5.22 4.37 3.57
CA VAL A 33 -3.80 4.08 3.57
C VAL A 33 -3.52 3.35 2.27
N VAL A 34 -2.72 3.96 1.40
CA VAL A 34 -2.30 3.38 0.12
C VAL A 34 -0.86 2.90 0.25
N PHE A 35 -0.62 1.63 -0.04
CA PHE A 35 0.73 1.11 -0.21
C PHE A 35 1.22 1.38 -1.63
N VAL A 36 2.36 2.06 -1.77
CA VAL A 36 2.97 2.37 -3.07
C VAL A 36 3.67 1.12 -3.59
N ILE A 37 3.15 0.57 -4.69
CA ILE A 37 3.75 -0.58 -5.38
C ILE A 37 4.90 -0.12 -6.27
N GLU A 38 4.73 1.01 -6.95
CA GLU A 38 5.70 1.53 -7.89
C GLU A 38 5.61 3.06 -7.97
N HIS A 39 6.76 3.73 -8.05
CA HIS A 39 6.83 5.17 -8.25
C HIS A 39 7.91 5.51 -9.27
N GLN A 40 7.51 6.08 -10.40
CA GLN A 40 8.38 6.48 -11.50
C GLN A 40 8.00 7.88 -12.00
N GLU A 41 8.80 8.46 -12.90
CA GLU A 41 8.44 9.73 -13.54
C GLU A 41 7.14 9.63 -14.36
N ALA A 42 6.90 8.48 -14.98
CA ALA A 42 5.69 8.20 -15.76
C ALA A 42 4.42 8.10 -14.91
N GLY A 43 4.52 7.89 -13.59
CA GLY A 43 3.37 7.75 -12.73
C GLY A 43 3.65 7.00 -11.44
N THR A 44 2.61 6.90 -10.61
CA THR A 44 2.64 6.12 -9.37
C THR A 44 1.54 5.08 -9.40
N LEU A 45 1.86 3.89 -8.94
CA LEU A 45 0.92 2.81 -8.70
C LEU A 45 0.88 2.48 -7.21
N GLY A 46 -0.32 2.35 -6.68
CA GLY A 46 -0.53 1.92 -5.32
C GLY A 46 -1.82 1.15 -5.14
N VAL A 47 -2.01 0.60 -3.94
CA VAL A 47 -3.20 -0.14 -3.56
C VAL A 47 -3.66 0.31 -2.18
N VAL A 48 -4.95 0.58 -2.04
CA VAL A 48 -5.58 0.88 -0.75
C VAL A 48 -5.58 -0.40 0.10
N ILE A 49 -4.91 -0.38 1.25
CA ILE A 49 -4.72 -1.57 2.09
C ILE A 49 -5.69 -1.66 3.28
N ASN A 50 -6.48 -0.60 3.51
CA ASN A 50 -7.36 -0.44 4.67
C ASN A 50 -8.85 -0.36 4.31
N ARG A 51 -9.25 -0.88 3.15
CA ARG A 51 -10.67 -1.05 2.78
C ARG A 51 -10.93 -2.50 2.44
N VAL A 52 -12.02 -3.04 3.00
CA VAL A 52 -12.45 -4.42 2.80
C VAL A 52 -13.79 -4.43 2.08
N SER A 53 -14.01 -5.46 1.26
CA SER A 53 -15.30 -5.77 0.66
C SER A 53 -15.99 -6.91 1.40
N ASP A 54 -17.19 -7.28 0.96
CA ASP A 54 -17.91 -8.46 1.46
C ASP A 54 -17.55 -9.75 0.69
N ILE A 55 -16.57 -9.68 -0.23
CA ILE A 55 -16.19 -10.80 -1.09
C ILE A 55 -15.13 -11.64 -0.36
N SER A 56 -15.40 -12.93 -0.16
CA SER A 56 -14.41 -13.86 0.40
C SER A 56 -13.21 -14.07 -0.54
N CYS A 57 -11.99 -14.02 -0.01
CA CYS A 57 -10.77 -14.35 -0.75
C CYS A 57 -10.78 -15.78 -1.30
N ALA A 58 -11.30 -16.74 -0.54
CA ALA A 58 -11.42 -18.14 -0.98
C ALA A 58 -12.42 -18.30 -2.12
N ALA A 59 -13.45 -17.46 -2.19
CA ALA A 59 -14.39 -17.44 -3.31
C ALA A 59 -13.79 -16.76 -4.55
N ALA A 60 -13.05 -15.65 -4.35
CA ALA A 60 -12.42 -14.90 -5.43
C ALA A 60 -11.26 -15.65 -6.09
N VAL A 61 -10.43 -16.33 -5.30
CA VAL A 61 -9.25 -17.07 -5.78
C VAL A 61 -9.18 -18.45 -5.11
N PRO A 62 -10.05 -19.40 -5.50
CA PRO A 62 -10.15 -20.72 -4.83
C PRO A 62 -8.86 -21.51 -4.79
N ARG A 63 -8.01 -21.40 -5.82
CA ARG A 63 -6.70 -22.06 -5.88
C ARG A 63 -5.80 -21.66 -4.71
N TRP A 64 -5.93 -20.43 -4.24
CA TRP A 64 -5.10 -19.85 -3.18
C TRP A 64 -5.75 -19.88 -1.79
N ALA A 65 -6.93 -20.50 -1.65
CA ALA A 65 -7.72 -20.50 -0.42
C ALA A 65 -6.91 -20.93 0.83
N SER A 66 -6.00 -21.89 0.69
CA SER A 66 -5.16 -22.38 1.80
C SER A 66 -4.10 -21.38 2.28
N ARG A 67 -3.87 -20.29 1.55
CA ARG A 67 -2.93 -19.20 1.92
C ARG A 67 -3.63 -18.01 2.55
N PHE A 68 -4.96 -18.00 2.60
CA PHE A 68 -5.74 -16.94 3.24
C PHE A 68 -6.23 -17.38 4.61
N ALA A 69 -6.47 -16.40 5.48
CA ALA A 69 -7.26 -16.64 6.69
C ALA A 69 -8.69 -17.04 6.29
N GLU A 70 -9.35 -17.86 7.13
CA GLU A 70 -10.68 -18.43 6.83
C GLU A 70 -11.73 -17.36 6.52
N GLU A 71 -11.70 -16.25 7.26
CA GLU A 71 -12.61 -15.11 7.10
C GLU A 71 -11.99 -13.95 6.28
N ALA A 72 -10.91 -14.20 5.54
CA ALA A 72 -10.26 -13.16 4.75
C ALA A 72 -11.20 -12.67 3.63
N ALA A 73 -11.43 -11.35 3.64
CA ALA A 73 -12.16 -10.67 2.58
C ALA A 73 -11.20 -9.95 1.63
N VAL A 74 -11.61 -9.86 0.36
CA VAL A 74 -10.90 -9.12 -0.69
C VAL A 74 -10.93 -7.64 -0.33
N GLY A 75 -9.77 -7.00 -0.34
CA GLY A 75 -9.64 -5.57 -0.15
C GLY A 75 -10.14 -4.77 -1.36
N LEU A 76 -10.57 -3.54 -1.13
CA LEU A 76 -10.89 -2.59 -2.20
C LEU A 76 -9.66 -1.75 -2.46
N GLY A 77 -8.86 -2.14 -3.46
CA GLY A 77 -7.53 -1.60 -3.72
C GLY A 77 -7.53 -0.24 -4.43
N GLY A 78 -8.63 0.16 -5.04
CA GLY A 78 -8.80 1.48 -5.63
C GLY A 78 -9.81 1.47 -6.79
N PRO A 79 -10.08 2.65 -7.37
CA PRO A 79 -11.15 2.81 -8.36
C PRO A 79 -10.77 2.31 -9.77
N VAL A 80 -9.49 2.10 -10.05
CA VAL A 80 -9.02 1.73 -11.38
C VAL A 80 -8.98 0.20 -11.50
N GLU A 81 -9.50 -0.34 -12.61
CA GLU A 81 -9.59 -1.77 -12.90
C GLU A 81 -10.19 -2.61 -11.74
N PRO A 82 -11.44 -2.34 -11.30
CA PRO A 82 -12.02 -2.97 -10.11
C PRO A 82 -12.17 -4.49 -10.19
N GLN A 83 -12.11 -5.06 -11.40
CA GLN A 83 -12.13 -6.52 -11.64
C GLN A 83 -10.72 -7.14 -11.66
N GLY A 84 -9.68 -6.32 -11.76
CA GLY A 84 -8.29 -6.75 -11.65
C GLY A 84 -7.98 -7.12 -10.21
N LEU A 85 -7.29 -8.23 -9.99
CA LEU A 85 -6.85 -8.67 -8.68
C LEU A 85 -5.34 -8.45 -8.54
N LEU A 86 -4.95 -7.79 -7.45
CA LEU A 86 -3.56 -7.69 -7.01
C LEU A 86 -3.42 -8.44 -5.69
N ALA A 87 -2.33 -9.18 -5.54
CA ALA A 87 -1.99 -9.78 -4.25
C ALA A 87 -0.71 -9.19 -3.71
N LEU A 88 -0.74 -8.77 -2.45
CA LEU A 88 0.44 -8.42 -1.67
C LEU A 88 0.68 -9.52 -0.66
N GLY A 89 1.93 -9.91 -0.47
CA GLY A 89 2.33 -10.70 0.67
C GLY A 89 3.32 -9.96 1.56
N ALA A 90 3.38 -10.40 2.81
CA ALA A 90 4.28 -9.89 3.83
C ALA A 90 5.16 -11.02 4.37
N THR A 91 6.42 -10.72 4.61
CA THR A 91 7.37 -11.60 5.28
C THR A 91 7.74 -11.04 6.66
N ALA A 92 8.10 -11.91 7.60
CA ALA A 92 8.55 -11.46 8.93
C ALA A 92 9.94 -10.80 8.88
N GLU A 93 10.80 -11.30 8.01
CA GLU A 93 12.12 -10.77 7.72
C GLU A 93 12.33 -10.73 6.20
N PRO A 94 13.23 -9.87 5.70
CA PRO A 94 13.56 -9.87 4.28
C PRO A 94 14.10 -11.24 3.84
N PRO A 95 13.64 -11.78 2.70
CA PRO A 95 14.15 -13.04 2.20
C PRO A 95 15.68 -12.98 2.03
N ALA A 96 16.36 -14.03 2.49
CA ALA A 96 17.82 -14.08 2.50
C ALA A 96 18.40 -13.95 1.08
N GLY A 97 19.24 -12.95 0.84
CA GLY A 97 19.87 -12.68 -0.46
C GLY A 97 19.60 -11.28 -1.00
N GLU A 98 18.64 -10.55 -0.44
CA GLU A 98 18.36 -9.16 -0.81
C GLU A 98 19.19 -8.18 0.02
N SER A 99 20.40 -7.87 -0.46
CA SER A 99 21.15 -6.73 0.08
C SER A 99 20.44 -5.44 -0.35
N LEU A 100 19.66 -4.87 0.58
CA LEU A 100 19.07 -3.53 0.43
C LEU A 100 20.19 -2.49 0.35
N SER A 101 20.74 -2.27 -0.84
CA SER A 101 21.64 -1.15 -1.09
C SER A 101 20.78 0.12 -1.24
N PRO A 102 20.98 1.15 -0.40
CA PRO A 102 20.31 2.41 -0.59
C PRO A 102 21.00 3.12 -1.77
N GLN A 103 20.19 3.60 -2.73
CA GLN A 103 20.57 4.39 -3.91
C GLN A 103 20.79 3.58 -5.20
N GLY A 104 19.75 3.65 -6.04
CA GLY A 104 19.77 3.65 -7.50
C GLY A 104 21.01 3.13 -8.19
N SER A 105 20.94 1.88 -8.63
CA SER A 105 21.45 1.49 -9.94
C SER A 105 20.59 0.33 -10.41
N GLY A 106 19.86 0.54 -11.51
CA GLY A 106 19.29 -0.57 -12.26
C GLY A 106 20.46 -1.48 -12.65
N THR A 107 20.54 -2.63 -11.98
CA THR A 107 21.35 -3.75 -12.43
C THR A 107 20.43 -4.94 -12.41
N GLU A 108 20.10 -5.36 -13.61
CA GLU A 108 19.13 -6.37 -13.97
C GLU A 108 19.63 -7.73 -13.48
N SER A 109 18.83 -8.41 -12.65
CA SER A 109 18.89 -9.84 -12.33
C SER A 109 17.57 -10.14 -11.62
N SER A 110 16.55 -10.75 -12.21
CA SER A 110 16.48 -11.54 -13.42
C SER A 110 15.05 -11.44 -13.96
N GLU A 111 14.89 -11.70 -15.25
CA GLU A 111 13.68 -12.36 -15.73
C GLU A 111 13.45 -13.62 -14.85
N ALA A 112 12.44 -13.62 -14.00
CA ALA A 112 12.02 -14.82 -13.31
C ALA A 112 10.51 -14.75 -13.13
N GLY A 113 9.78 -15.48 -13.99
CA GLY A 113 8.40 -15.85 -13.73
C GLY A 113 8.33 -16.70 -12.48
N GLY A 114 8.37 -16.02 -11.34
CA GLY A 114 8.28 -16.59 -10.01
C GLY A 114 7.09 -15.97 -9.30
N VAL A 115 6.55 -16.74 -8.36
CA VAL A 115 5.35 -16.39 -7.60
C VAL A 115 5.45 -15.12 -6.74
N TRP A 116 6.66 -14.56 -6.56
CA TRP A 116 6.93 -13.40 -5.70
C TRP A 116 7.80 -12.34 -6.40
N ARG A 117 7.42 -11.06 -6.28
CA ARG A 117 8.22 -9.89 -6.67
C ARG A 117 8.31 -8.92 -5.50
N THR A 118 9.51 -8.71 -4.97
CA THR A 118 9.72 -7.79 -3.85
C THR A 118 9.42 -6.33 -4.25
N VAL A 119 8.70 -5.61 -3.39
CA VAL A 119 8.43 -4.16 -3.50
C VAL A 119 9.31 -3.40 -2.51
N ASN A 120 9.33 -3.85 -1.26
CA ASN A 120 10.30 -3.43 -0.26
C ASN A 120 10.72 -4.65 0.57
N GLY A 121 11.74 -4.50 1.41
CA GLY A 121 12.37 -5.63 2.09
C GLY A 121 11.44 -6.66 2.73
N THR A 122 10.22 -6.31 3.15
CA THR A 122 9.29 -7.26 3.80
C THR A 122 7.94 -7.42 3.09
N VAL A 123 7.72 -6.69 2.00
CA VAL A 123 6.44 -6.70 1.26
C VAL A 123 6.71 -6.87 -0.22
N GLY A 124 5.92 -7.72 -0.86
CA GLY A 124 6.04 -8.00 -2.29
C GLY A 124 4.70 -8.33 -2.92
N LEU A 125 4.69 -8.29 -4.25
CA LEU A 125 3.59 -8.76 -5.08
C LEU A 125 3.63 -10.28 -5.18
N VAL A 126 2.45 -10.91 -5.15
CA VAL A 126 2.28 -12.34 -5.35
C VAL A 126 1.57 -12.58 -6.68
N ASP A 127 2.14 -13.45 -7.52
CA ASP A 127 1.50 -13.87 -8.76
C ASP A 127 0.46 -14.96 -8.47
N LEU A 128 -0.82 -14.57 -8.53
CA LEU A 128 -1.95 -15.48 -8.30
C LEU A 128 -2.13 -16.54 -9.41
N THR A 129 -1.44 -16.42 -10.54
CA THR A 129 -1.48 -17.40 -11.63
C THR A 129 -0.54 -18.59 -11.41
N ALA A 130 0.50 -18.40 -10.58
CA ALA A 130 1.45 -19.43 -10.20
C ALA A 130 0.83 -20.46 -9.22
N ASP A 131 1.58 -21.52 -8.92
CA ASP A 131 1.15 -22.47 -7.90
C ASP A 131 1.34 -21.92 -6.49
N PRO A 132 0.31 -21.93 -5.63
CA PRO A 132 0.47 -21.52 -4.23
C PRO A 132 1.54 -22.31 -3.49
N ALA A 133 1.88 -23.54 -3.90
CA ALA A 133 2.95 -24.33 -3.30
C ALA A 133 4.35 -23.76 -3.58
N GLU A 134 4.51 -22.95 -4.64
CA GLU A 134 5.78 -22.30 -4.97
C GLU A 134 6.08 -21.09 -4.06
N LEU A 135 5.06 -20.52 -3.41
CA LEU A 135 5.24 -19.35 -2.56
C LEU A 135 6.04 -19.73 -1.30
N ASP A 136 7.14 -19.02 -1.07
CA ASP A 136 8.03 -19.26 0.06
C ASP A 136 7.27 -19.28 1.39
N THR A 137 7.65 -20.19 2.27
CA THR A 137 7.16 -20.29 3.65
C THR A 137 7.49 -19.05 4.50
N ALA A 138 8.47 -18.24 4.10
CA ALA A 138 8.79 -16.96 4.71
C ALA A 138 7.67 -15.92 4.55
N VAL A 139 6.78 -16.08 3.56
CA VAL A 139 5.60 -15.23 3.39
C VAL A 139 4.53 -15.67 4.38
N VAL A 140 4.39 -14.87 5.43
CA VAL A 140 3.52 -15.16 6.58
C VAL A 140 2.08 -14.74 6.35
N ALA A 141 1.83 -13.84 5.40
CA ALA A 141 0.50 -13.37 5.06
C ALA A 141 0.40 -13.02 3.57
N VAL A 142 -0.76 -13.27 2.97
CA VAL A 142 -1.14 -12.83 1.63
C VAL A 142 -2.51 -12.15 1.69
N ARG A 143 -2.63 -10.97 1.09
CA ARG A 143 -3.89 -10.23 0.94
C ARG A 143 -4.15 -9.93 -0.51
N ILE A 144 -5.40 -10.09 -0.93
CA ILE A 144 -5.86 -9.77 -2.28
C ILE A 144 -6.66 -8.48 -2.25
N TYR A 145 -6.49 -7.68 -3.29
CA TYR A 145 -7.18 -6.42 -3.50
C TYR A 145 -7.79 -6.39 -4.90
N GLY A 146 -9.07 -6.01 -4.98
CA GLY A 146 -9.75 -5.70 -6.23
C GLY A 146 -9.49 -4.25 -6.62
N GLY A 147 -8.95 -4.05 -7.81
CA GLY A 147 -8.55 -2.74 -8.31
C GLY A 147 -7.32 -2.15 -7.64
N HIS A 148 -6.97 -0.94 -8.09
CA HIS A 148 -5.78 -0.23 -7.67
C HIS A 148 -5.96 1.30 -7.81
N ALA A 149 -5.02 2.04 -7.22
CA ALA A 149 -4.92 3.48 -7.31
C ALA A 149 -3.75 3.86 -8.23
N GLY A 150 -4.01 4.79 -9.14
CA GLY A 150 -3.04 5.23 -10.12
C GLY A 150 -2.96 6.75 -10.17
N TRP A 151 -1.74 7.27 -10.23
CA TRP A 151 -1.45 8.68 -10.45
C TRP A 151 -0.69 8.88 -11.75
N GLY A 152 -1.17 9.79 -12.58
CA GLY A 152 -0.46 10.20 -13.79
C GLY A 152 0.83 11.00 -13.47
N PRO A 153 1.64 11.30 -14.50
CA PRO A 153 2.88 12.06 -14.35
C PRO A 153 2.66 13.37 -13.59
N GLY A 154 3.37 13.54 -12.47
CA GLY A 154 3.32 14.75 -11.65
C GLY A 154 2.04 14.97 -10.83
N GLN A 155 1.00 14.14 -10.99
CA GLN A 155 -0.26 14.29 -10.26
C GLN A 155 -0.06 14.13 -8.75
N LEU A 156 0.57 13.02 -8.32
CA LEU A 156 0.84 12.77 -6.90
C LEU A 156 1.68 13.89 -6.27
N ARG A 157 2.63 14.47 -7.03
CA ARG A 157 3.42 15.61 -6.56
C ARG A 157 2.55 16.82 -6.25
N GLY A 158 1.56 17.12 -7.10
CA GLY A 158 0.61 18.21 -6.86
C GLY A 158 -0.29 17.96 -5.65
N GLU A 159 -0.75 16.72 -5.46
CA GLU A 159 -1.56 16.32 -4.29
C GLU A 159 -0.75 16.38 -2.98
N LEU A 160 0.50 15.95 -3.03
CA LEU A 160 1.47 16.07 -1.94
C LEU A 160 1.73 17.54 -1.55
N GLN A 161 1.94 18.41 -2.54
CA GLN A 161 2.10 19.86 -2.31
C GLN A 161 0.82 20.51 -1.76
N SER A 162 -0.34 19.98 -2.12
CA SER A 162 -1.64 20.41 -1.61
C SER A 162 -1.94 19.84 -0.22
N GLY A 163 -1.07 18.98 0.33
CA GLY A 163 -1.25 18.36 1.63
C GLY A 163 -2.39 17.33 1.68
N CYS A 164 -2.78 16.77 0.54
CA CYS A 164 -3.79 15.71 0.47
C CYS A 164 -3.27 14.37 0.98
N TRP A 165 -1.96 14.15 0.89
CA TRP A 165 -1.28 12.92 1.32
C TRP A 165 -0.10 13.24 2.23
N TRP A 166 0.12 12.35 3.19
CA TRP A 166 1.38 12.21 3.89
C TRP A 166 2.07 10.92 3.52
N VAL A 167 3.41 10.94 3.48
CA VAL A 167 4.22 9.79 3.09
C VAL A 167 4.95 9.25 4.32
N PHE A 168 4.72 7.99 4.65
CA PHE A 168 5.38 7.30 5.77
C PHE A 168 6.01 5.99 5.33
N ASP A 169 6.99 5.51 6.09
CA ASP A 169 7.55 4.18 5.86
C ASP A 169 6.49 3.11 6.22
N SER A 170 6.36 2.10 5.38
CA SER A 170 5.54 0.93 5.72
C SER A 170 6.26 0.04 6.73
N MET A 171 5.48 -0.65 7.56
CA MET A 171 5.93 -1.73 8.42
C MET A 171 5.29 -3.05 7.97
N PRO A 172 5.95 -4.22 8.16
CA PRO A 172 5.40 -5.51 7.76
C PRO A 172 3.98 -5.77 8.31
N GLY A 173 3.76 -5.33 9.56
CA GLY A 173 2.48 -5.49 10.26
C GLY A 173 1.33 -4.66 9.69
N ASP A 174 1.59 -3.63 8.87
CA ASP A 174 0.54 -2.78 8.30
C ASP A 174 -0.38 -3.55 7.37
N LEU A 175 0.14 -4.54 6.63
CA LEU A 175 -0.70 -5.36 5.76
C LEU A 175 -1.62 -6.28 6.56
N THR A 176 -1.15 -6.81 7.68
CA THR A 176 -1.89 -7.77 8.52
C THR A 176 -2.75 -7.11 9.60
N ALA A 177 -2.62 -5.81 9.79
CA ALA A 177 -3.38 -5.05 10.77
C ALA A 177 -4.88 -5.03 10.42
N ASP A 178 -5.69 -4.67 11.43
CA ASP A 178 -7.12 -4.42 11.21
C ASP A 178 -7.28 -3.23 10.26
N ALA A 179 -7.95 -3.48 9.13
CA ALA A 179 -8.19 -2.47 8.11
C ALA A 179 -8.97 -1.25 8.65
N THR A 180 -9.84 -1.44 9.64
CA THR A 180 -10.66 -0.36 10.22
C THR A 180 -9.85 0.60 11.08
N THR A 181 -8.80 0.11 11.75
CA THR A 181 -7.96 0.93 12.65
C THR A 181 -6.67 1.40 11.98
N LEU A 182 -6.23 0.75 10.89
CA LEU A 182 -4.93 0.98 10.27
C LEU A 182 -4.60 2.46 10.01
N TRP A 183 -5.56 3.25 9.53
CA TRP A 183 -5.33 4.69 9.30
C TRP A 183 -4.94 5.42 10.60
N TYR A 184 -5.66 5.13 11.69
CA TYR A 184 -5.37 5.69 13.01
C TYR A 184 -4.04 5.18 13.56
N ASP A 185 -3.76 3.88 13.41
CA ASP A 185 -2.54 3.25 13.91
C ASP A 185 -1.29 3.79 13.20
N VAL A 186 -1.38 4.00 11.88
CA VAL A 186 -0.30 4.60 11.08
C VAL A 186 -0.03 6.02 11.52
N LEU A 187 -1.06 6.82 11.82
CA LEU A 187 -0.89 8.19 12.29
C LEU A 187 -0.40 8.28 13.74
N ALA A 188 -0.92 7.42 14.63
CA ALA A 188 -0.62 7.44 16.06
C ALA A 188 0.87 7.22 16.36
N ARG A 189 1.53 6.36 15.56
CA ARG A 189 2.96 6.09 15.71
C ARG A 189 3.88 7.20 15.18
N GLN A 190 3.36 8.18 14.43
CA GLN A 190 4.17 9.28 13.88
C GLN A 190 4.45 10.36 14.91
N SER A 191 5.31 11.31 14.56
CA SER A 191 5.48 12.57 15.31
C SER A 191 4.31 13.55 15.02
N PRO A 192 4.05 14.53 15.91
CA PRO A 192 3.16 15.64 15.59
C PRO A 192 3.60 16.38 14.31
N PRO A 193 2.67 16.91 13.49
CA PRO A 193 1.23 16.98 13.73
C PRO A 193 0.46 15.69 13.38
N ALA A 194 1.08 14.71 12.73
CA ALA A 194 0.37 13.52 12.24
C ALA A 194 -0.32 12.71 13.34
N ARG A 195 0.37 12.54 14.48
CA ARG A 195 -0.21 11.90 15.68
C ARG A 195 -1.51 12.54 16.16
N LEU A 196 -1.65 13.86 16.03
CA LEU A 196 -2.86 14.56 16.48
C LEU A 196 -4.08 14.20 15.64
N LEU A 197 -3.90 13.91 14.35
CA LEU A 197 -4.99 13.47 13.47
C LEU A 197 -5.48 12.06 13.77
N ALA A 198 -4.70 11.23 14.48
CA ALA A 198 -5.18 9.93 14.94
C ALA A 198 -6.36 10.03 15.92
N HIS A 199 -6.63 11.22 16.47
CA HIS A 199 -7.78 11.49 17.33
C HIS A 199 -8.89 12.27 16.62
N TYR A 200 -8.77 12.48 15.30
CA TYR A 200 -9.76 13.23 14.54
C TYR A 200 -11.06 12.42 14.40
N PRO A 201 -12.20 12.91 14.92
CA PRO A 201 -13.45 12.16 14.96
C PRO A 201 -14.04 11.93 13.56
N ASP A 202 -14.80 10.84 13.40
CA ASP A 202 -15.54 10.51 12.17
C ASP A 202 -16.50 11.60 11.73
N ASP A 203 -17.06 12.33 12.70
CA ASP A 203 -17.97 13.45 12.50
C ASP A 203 -17.44 14.70 13.21
N PRO A 204 -17.02 15.75 12.46
CA PRO A 204 -16.56 17.01 13.03
C PRO A 204 -17.62 17.72 13.88
N ALA A 205 -18.91 17.37 13.70
CA ALA A 205 -20.03 17.95 14.45
C ALA A 205 -20.22 17.34 15.85
N GLN A 206 -19.43 16.33 16.24
CA GLN A 206 -19.51 15.70 17.56
C GLN A 206 -18.52 16.25 18.62
N ASN A 207 -18.04 17.49 18.45
CA ASN A 207 -17.28 18.21 19.48
C ASN A 207 -18.14 19.20 20.27
#